data_AF-A0ABD0PE85-F1
#
_entry.id   AF-A0ABD0PE85-F1
#
_cell.length_a   1.000
_cell.length_b   1.000
_cell.length_c   1.000
_cell.angle_alpha   90.00
_cell.angle_beta   90.00
_cell.angle_gamma   90.00
#
_symmetry.space_group_name_H-M   'P 1'
#
loop_
_entity.id
_entity.type
_entity.pdbx_description
1 polymer ?
#
loop_
_entity_poly.entity_id
_entity_poly.type
_entity_poly.pdbx_seq_one_letter_code
_entity_poly.pdbx_strand_id
1 'polypeptide(L)' 'STVRHLYLRGGVGVGSMTKIYGGRKRNGVCPSHFSVGSKNVARKVLQALEGLKMVEKDPNG' A
#
# COMPACT_ATOMS: atom_id res chain seq x y z
N SER A 1 4.76 -7.81 -6.84
CA SER A 1 3.40 -7.27 -7.05
C SER A 1 3.34 -5.75 -6.82
N THR A 2 3.98 -5.21 -5.79
CA THR A 2 4.01 -3.77 -5.44
C THR A 2 4.57 -2.85 -6.53
N VAL A 3 5.80 -3.10 -7.02
CA VAL A 3 6.46 -2.30 -8.07
C VAL A 3 5.67 -2.33 -9.39
N ARG A 4 5.16 -3.51 -9.78
CA ARG A 4 4.28 -3.65 -10.94
C ARG A 4 3.00 -2.82 -10.80
N HIS A 5 2.46 -2.75 -9.59
CA HIS A 5 1.22 -2.00 -9.32
C HIS A 5 1.44 -0.49 -9.40
N LEU A 6 2.62 0.00 -8.99
CA LEU A 6 3.06 1.38 -9.18
C LEU A 6 3.23 1.70 -10.67
N TYR A 7 3.92 0.83 -11.40
CA TYR A 7 4.17 1.01 -12.83
C TYR A 7 2.89 1.09 -13.65
N LEU A 8 1.90 0.22 -13.38
CA LEU A 8 0.67 0.16 -14.16
C LEU A 8 -0.35 1.24 -13.85
N ARG A 9 -0.38 1.77 -12.61
CA ARG A 9 -1.41 2.75 -12.20
C ARG A 9 -0.93 4.20 -12.20
N GLY A 10 0.37 4.46 -12.07
CA GLY A 10 0.92 5.81 -11.89
C GLY A 10 0.41 6.49 -10.61
N GLY A 11 1.23 7.32 -9.95
CA GLY A 11 0.78 8.14 -8.81
C GLY A 11 0.15 7.35 -7.65
N VAL A 12 0.80 6.25 -7.20
CA VAL A 12 0.23 5.36 -6.18
C VAL A 12 0.84 5.62 -4.80
N GLY A 13 0.08 6.30 -3.94
CA GLY A 13 0.48 6.56 -2.56
C GLY A 13 0.22 5.42 -1.56
N VAL A 14 0.70 5.59 -0.33
CA VAL A 14 0.55 4.64 0.80
C VAL A 14 -0.90 4.21 1.01
N GLY A 15 -1.86 5.13 0.90
CA GLY A 15 -3.29 4.86 1.12
C GLY A 15 -3.87 3.86 0.12
N SER A 16 -3.51 3.99 -1.16
CA SER A 16 -3.92 3.04 -2.21
C SER A 16 -3.34 1.66 -1.93
N MET A 17 -2.06 1.60 -1.57
CA MET A 17 -1.35 0.36 -1.22
C MET A 17 -2.04 -0.38 -0.07
N THR A 18 -2.45 0.34 0.98
CA THR A 18 -3.14 -0.26 2.13
C THR A 18 -4.55 -0.75 1.83
N LYS A 19 -5.22 -0.21 0.80
CA LYS A 19 -6.52 -0.70 0.35
C LYS A 19 -6.37 -1.93 -0.55
N ILE A 20 -5.39 -1.93 -1.46
CA ILE A 20 -5.12 -3.06 -2.37
C ILE A 20 -4.72 -4.31 -1.57
N TYR A 21 -3.84 -4.15 -0.58
CA TYR A 21 -3.42 -5.23 0.30
C TYR A 21 -4.25 -5.31 1.59
N GLY A 22 -5.34 -4.55 1.66
CA GLY A 22 -6.36 -4.71 2.69
C GLY A 22 -7.21 -5.94 2.41
N GLY A 23 -8.02 -6.34 3.38
CA GLY A 23 -8.82 -7.55 3.22
C GLY A 23 -9.90 -7.69 4.27
N ARG A 24 -10.57 -8.84 4.22
CA ARG A 24 -11.63 -9.20 5.16
C ARG A 24 -11.00 -9.52 6.52
N LYS A 25 -11.30 -8.72 7.53
CA LYS A 25 -10.77 -8.90 8.89
C LYS A 25 -11.56 -9.98 9.62
N ARG A 26 -10.85 -10.89 10.28
CA ARG A 26 -11.43 -11.88 11.20
C ARG A 26 -11.72 -11.21 12.55
N ASN A 27 -13.00 -11.03 12.86
CA ASN A 27 -13.48 -10.42 14.11
C ASN A 27 -14.01 -11.46 15.12
N GLY A 28 -13.63 -12.73 14.97
CA GLY A 28 -14.15 -13.81 15.82
C GLY A 28 -15.60 -14.15 15.49
N VAL A 29 -16.49 -14.01 16.48
CA VAL A 29 -17.93 -14.30 16.37
C VAL A 29 -18.68 -13.22 15.59
N CYS A 30 -18.21 -11.97 15.65
CA CYS A 30 -18.84 -10.87 14.93
C CYS A 30 -18.62 -10.99 13.41
N PRO A 31 -19.55 -10.46 12.59
CA PRO A 31 -19.38 -10.39 11.16
C PRO A 31 -18.04 -9.76 10.75
N SER A 32 -17.49 -10.32 9.70
CA SER A 32 -16.28 -9.85 9.08
C SER A 32 -16.53 -8.58 8.27
N HIS A 33 -15.69 -7.57 8.45
CA HIS A 33 -15.71 -6.34 7.66
C HIS A 33 -14.39 -6.15 6.93
N PHE A 34 -14.39 -5.33 5.89
CA PHE A 34 -13.15 -4.93 5.22
C PHE A 34 -12.31 -4.07 6.16
N SER A 35 -11.01 -4.34 6.22
CA SER A 35 -10.04 -3.53 6.93
C SER A 35 -8.84 -3.26 6.05
N VAL A 36 -8.34 -2.03 6.12
CA VAL A 36 -7.12 -1.63 5.41
C VAL A 36 -5.90 -2.31 6.01
N GLY A 37 -4.92 -2.60 5.17
CA GLY A 37 -3.63 -3.11 5.59
C GLY A 37 -2.81 -2.10 6.39
N SER A 38 -1.68 -2.56 6.94
CA SER A 38 -0.81 -1.72 7.75
C SER A 38 -0.18 -0.58 6.95
N LYS A 39 -0.49 0.66 7.35
CA LYS A 39 0.11 1.89 6.79
C LYS A 39 1.62 1.95 7.00
N ASN A 40 2.11 1.46 8.14
CA ASN A 40 3.54 1.48 8.47
C ASN A 40 4.34 0.56 7.55
N VAL A 41 3.83 -0.64 7.29
CA VAL A 41 4.49 -1.58 6.36
C VAL A 41 4.51 -1.01 4.95
N ALA A 42 3.38 -0.50 4.46
CA ALA A 42 3.29 0.10 3.13
C ALA A 42 4.26 1.29 2.96
N ARG A 43 4.39 2.14 3.98
CA ARG A 43 5.35 3.27 3.97
C ARG A 43 6.80 2.80 3.91
N LYS A 44 7.18 1.85 4.77
CA LYS A 44 8.56 1.33 4.80
C LYS A 44 8.96 0.67 3.47
N VAL A 45 8.02 -0.04 2.83
CA VAL A 45 8.26 -0.63 1.50
C VAL A 45 8.53 0.46 0.45
N LEU A 46 7.74 1.54 0.43
CA LEU A 46 7.98 2.65 -0.51
C LEU A 46 9.31 3.36 -0.25
N GLN A 47 9.65 3.60 1.02
CA GLN A 47 10.95 4.19 1.40
C GLN A 47 12.13 3.30 1.01
N ALA A 48 12.00 1.98 1.15
CA ALA A 48 13.04 1.04 0.71
C ALA A 48 13.21 1.06 -0.82
N LEU A 49 12.12 1.19 -1.58
CA LEU A 49 12.17 1.31 -3.04
C LEU A 49 12.75 2.65 -3.50
N GLU A 50 12.50 3.73 -2.76
CA GLU A 50 13.12 5.04 -2.96
C GLU A 50 14.64 4.97 -2.74
N GLY A 51 15.09 4.28 -1.68
CA GLY A 51 16.52 4.04 -1.43
C GLY A 51 17.21 3.24 -2.54
N LEU A 52 16.46 2.36 -3.22
CA LEU A 52 16.93 1.61 -4.40
C LEU A 52 16.80 2.40 -5.71
N LYS A 53 16.35 3.67 -5.67
CA LYS A 53 16.10 4.56 -6.82
C LYS A 53 15.12 3.98 -7.85
N MET A 54 14.19 3.13 -7.40
CA MET A 54 13.17 2.54 -8.26
C MET A 54 11.88 3.36 -8.32
N VAL A 55 11.69 4.28 -7.36
CA VAL A 55 10.50 5.12 -7.23
C VAL A 55 10.96 6.49 -6.76
N GLU A 56 10.40 7.54 -7.35
CA GLU A 56 10.60 8.92 -6.92
C GLU A 56 9.32 9.47 -6.29
N LYS A 57 9.47 10.41 -5.36
CA LYS A 57 8.34 11.09 -4.74
C LYS A 57 7.92 12.27 -5.61
N ASP A 58 6.71 12.22 -6.13
CA ASP A 58 6.12 13.36 -6.81
C ASP A 58 5.63 14.40 -5.79
N PRO A 59 5.90 15.70 -5.99
CA PRO A 59 5.41 16.76 -5.10
C PRO A 59 3.88 16.86 -5.05
N ASN A 60 3.16 16.32 -6.04
CA ASN A 60 1.70 16.33 -6.09
C ASN A 60 1.04 15.07 -5.51
N GLY A 61 1.80 14.07 -5.04
CA GLY A 61 1.23 12.92 -4.29
C GLY A 61 1.94 11.59 -4.46
#